data_AF-A0A3M2DXM3-F1
#
_entry.id   AF-A0A3M2DXM3-F1
#
_cell.length_a   1.000
_cell.length_b   1.000
_cell.length_c   1.000
_cell.angle_alpha   90.00
_cell.angle_beta   90.00
_cell.angle_gamma   90.00
#
_symmetry.space_group_name_H-M   'P 1'
#
loop_
_entity.id
_entity.type
_entity.pdbx_description
1 polymer ?
#
loop_
_entity_poly.entity_id
_entity_poly.type
_entity_poly.pdbx_seq_one_letter_code
_entity_poly.pdbx_strand_id
1 'polypeptide(L)'
;MVNASVLLCLFFLQTATHCQAQPVFRFSFDEYSYFVGNQPIYICEIIIENTADSEYVFWLDTANISGYSNKDMINSYFRQRKGDFSFYDLMTENLLNNKPSILFGTFLKKMGKRERFVIRVIGHKSLINVCKYFIRDHFAAVKKEELFQYLKLTDVFFPWYDKQSIDIKVEFLP
;
A
#
# COMPACT_ATOMS: atom_id res chain seq x y z
N MET A 1 -43.40 3.15 -35.37
CA MET A 1 -42.20 3.87 -35.82
C MET A 1 -41.46 4.33 -34.57
N VAL A 2 -40.28 3.79 -34.28
CA VAL A 2 -39.48 4.24 -33.14
C VAL A 2 -38.92 5.61 -33.51
N ASN A 3 -39.25 6.64 -32.73
CA ASN A 3 -38.80 8.01 -32.97
C ASN A 3 -37.27 8.06 -32.92
N ALA A 4 -36.63 8.53 -33.99
CA ALA A 4 -35.17 8.66 -34.09
C ALA A 4 -34.57 9.49 -32.93
N SER A 5 -35.36 10.42 -32.39
CA SER A 5 -35.03 11.23 -31.21
C SER A 5 -34.84 10.40 -29.93
N VAL A 6 -35.60 9.31 -29.75
CA VAL A 6 -35.50 8.42 -28.58
C VAL A 6 -34.24 7.57 -28.65
N LEU A 7 -33.90 7.09 -29.86
CA LEU A 7 -32.66 6.34 -30.12
C LEU A 7 -31.41 7.21 -29.88
N LEU A 8 -31.46 8.49 -30.26
CA LEU A 8 -30.35 9.43 -30.03
C LEU A 8 -30.13 9.70 -28.52
N CYS A 9 -31.20 9.90 -27.75
CA CYS A 9 -31.11 10.10 -26.30
C CYS A 9 -30.53 8.89 -25.56
N LEU A 10 -30.88 7.67 -25.97
CA LEU A 10 -30.34 6.44 -25.39
C LEU A 10 -28.84 6.28 -25.68
N PHE A 11 -28.37 6.74 -26.85
CA PHE A 11 -26.95 6.71 -27.22
C PHE A 11 -26.11 7.70 -26.39
N PHE A 12 -26.65 8.89 -26.08
CA PHE A 12 -25.98 9.87 -25.20
C PHE A 12 -25.96 9.45 -23.72
N LEU A 13 -26.94 8.69 -23.26
CA LEU A 13 -26.95 8.14 -21.90
C LEU A 13 -25.89 7.03 -21.71
N GLN A 14 -25.57 6.26 -22.75
CA GLN A 14 -24.54 5.22 -22.70
C GLN A 14 -23.11 5.77 -22.67
N THR A 15 -22.86 6.94 -23.26
CA THR A 15 -21.52 7.58 -23.22
C THR A 15 -21.26 8.33 -21.92
N ALA A 16 -22.32 8.75 -21.20
CA ALA A 16 -22.20 9.41 -19.91
C ALA A 16 -21.85 8.46 -18.74
N THR A 17 -22.01 7.15 -18.92
CA THR A 17 -21.69 6.14 -17.88
C THR A 17 -20.25 5.65 -17.87
N HIS A 18 -19.33 6.31 -18.58
CA HIS A 18 -17.90 6.20 -18.26
C HIS A 18 -17.61 6.94 -16.94
N CYS A 19 -18.23 6.47 -15.86
CA CYS A 19 -17.90 6.83 -14.50
C CYS A 19 -16.46 6.37 -14.29
N GLN A 20 -15.50 7.28 -14.35
CA GLN A 20 -14.15 6.99 -13.90
C GLN A 20 -14.25 6.60 -12.43
N ALA A 21 -14.17 5.30 -12.15
CA ALA A 21 -14.09 4.80 -10.79
C ALA A 21 -12.91 5.51 -10.11
N GLN A 22 -13.19 6.26 -9.04
CA GLN A 22 -12.14 6.92 -8.30
C GLN A 22 -11.17 5.85 -7.77
N PRO A 23 -9.85 6.10 -7.83
CA PRO A 23 -8.88 5.14 -7.31
C PRO A 23 -9.11 4.99 -5.80
N VAL A 24 -9.15 3.73 -5.34
CA VAL A 24 -9.35 3.37 -3.92
C VAL A 24 -8.26 3.98 -3.04
N PHE A 25 -7.04 4.12 -3.57
CA PHE A 25 -5.94 4.78 -2.89
C PHE A 25 -5.47 6.00 -3.66
N ARG A 26 -5.35 7.12 -2.94
CA ARG A 26 -4.76 8.35 -3.45
C ARG A 26 -3.36 8.51 -2.86
N PHE A 27 -2.41 8.78 -3.74
CA PHE A 27 -1.03 9.11 -3.38
C PHE A 27 -0.81 10.61 -3.58
N SER A 28 -0.27 11.28 -2.56
CA SER A 28 0.26 12.64 -2.66
C SER A 28 1.65 12.71 -2.04
N PHE A 29 2.42 13.72 -2.43
CA PHE A 29 3.83 13.82 -2.07
C PHE A 29 4.15 15.23 -1.60
N ASP A 30 4.73 15.34 -0.41
CA ASP A 30 5.27 16.58 0.10
C ASP A 30 6.79 16.44 0.27
N GLU A 31 7.54 17.39 -0.27
CA GLU A 31 9.00 17.41 -0.17
C GLU A 31 9.47 18.65 0.57
N TYR A 32 10.45 18.46 1.43
CA TYR A 32 11.12 19.55 2.13
C TYR A 32 12.57 19.18 2.43
N SER A 33 13.41 20.18 2.65
CA SER A 33 14.82 19.96 2.99
C SER A 33 15.27 20.90 4.10
N TYR A 34 16.20 20.41 4.91
CA TYR A 34 16.85 21.19 5.97
C TYR A 34 18.36 20.93 5.94
N PHE A 35 19.12 21.85 6.53
CA PHE A 35 20.57 21.72 6.61
C PHE A 35 20.97 21.16 7.97
N VAL A 36 21.81 20.13 7.97
CA VAL A 36 22.54 19.67 9.15
C VAL A 36 24.01 20.03 8.93
N GLY A 37 24.45 21.10 9.58
CA GLY A 37 25.71 21.77 9.21
C GLY A 37 25.64 22.29 7.77
N ASN A 38 26.63 21.94 6.95
CA ASN A 38 26.66 22.30 5.52
C ASN A 38 26.08 21.21 4.60
N GLN A 39 25.49 20.15 5.15
CA GLN A 39 24.91 19.07 4.36
C GLN A 39 23.39 19.21 4.28
N PRO A 40 22.79 19.28 3.08
CA PRO A 40 21.35 19.25 2.94
C PRO A 40 20.82 17.83 3.17
N ILE A 41 19.84 17.69 4.06
CA ILE A 41 19.03 16.49 4.21
C ILE A 41 17.67 16.77 3.59
N TYR A 42 17.23 15.85 2.74
CA TYR A 42 15.93 15.93 2.10
C TYR A 42 14.97 14.96 2.78
N ILE A 43 13.72 15.35 2.86
CA ILE A 43 12.60 14.54 3.33
C ILE A 43 11.53 14.54 2.26
N CYS A 44 10.97 13.35 2.02
CA CYS A 44 9.77 13.18 1.22
C CYS A 44 8.73 12.42 2.03
N GLU A 45 7.55 13.02 2.17
CA GLU A 45 6.38 12.37 2.72
C GLU A 45 5.53 11.83 1.58
N ILE A 46 5.34 10.52 1.57
CA ILE A 46 4.44 9.81 0.68
C ILE A 46 3.18 9.55 1.47
N ILE A 47 2.13 10.29 1.13
CA ILE A 47 0.85 10.27 1.82
C ILE A 47 -0.07 9.34 1.06
N ILE A 48 -0.59 8.34 1.75
CA ILE A 48 -1.47 7.30 1.21
C ILE A 48 -2.83 7.46 1.89
N GLU A 49 -3.86 7.76 1.10
CA GLU A 49 -5.23 7.95 1.59
C GLU A 49 -6.13 6.82 1.08
N ASN A 50 -6.82 6.13 2.01
CA ASN A 50 -7.94 5.25 1.65
C ASN A 50 -9.15 6.11 1.30
N THR A 51 -9.55 6.16 0.04
CA THR A 51 -10.73 6.91 -0.39
C THR A 51 -12.02 6.09 -0.30
N ALA A 52 -11.96 4.82 0.10
CA ALA A 52 -13.11 3.95 0.21
C ALA A 52 -13.71 3.93 1.63
N ASP A 53 -14.96 3.47 1.71
CA ASP A 53 -15.70 3.27 2.95
C ASP A 53 -15.55 1.84 3.52
N SER A 54 -14.50 1.14 3.10
CA SER A 54 -14.12 -0.21 3.56
C SER A 54 -12.75 -0.19 4.24
N GLU A 55 -12.51 -1.14 5.14
CA GLU A 55 -11.19 -1.35 5.73
C GLU A 55 -10.28 -2.14 4.77
N TYR A 56 -9.03 -1.72 4.67
CA TYR A 56 -8.00 -2.38 3.89
C TYR A 56 -6.83 -2.78 4.78
N VAL A 57 -6.08 -3.76 4.32
CA VAL A 57 -4.79 -4.13 4.87
C VAL A 57 -3.76 -3.87 3.78
N PHE A 58 -2.68 -3.19 4.14
CA PHE A 58 -1.59 -2.88 3.23
C PHE A 58 -0.23 -3.35 3.73
N TRP A 59 0.65 -3.57 2.78
CA TRP A 59 2.06 -3.89 2.98
C TRP A 59 2.88 -3.36 1.79
N LEU A 60 4.21 -3.41 1.92
CA LEU A 60 5.11 -3.19 0.79
C LEU A 60 5.71 -4.52 0.37
N ASP A 61 5.56 -4.86 -0.90
CA ASP A 61 6.13 -6.07 -1.46
C ASP A 61 7.58 -5.85 -1.92
N THR A 62 8.39 -6.89 -1.89
CA THR A 62 9.72 -6.90 -2.50
C THR A 62 9.66 -6.88 -4.02
N ALA A 63 8.62 -7.46 -4.62
CA ALA A 63 8.40 -7.46 -6.05
C ALA A 63 7.59 -6.24 -6.49
N ASN A 64 7.77 -5.81 -7.73
CA ASN A 64 6.82 -4.90 -8.36
C ASN A 64 5.51 -5.69 -8.58
N ILE A 65 4.45 -5.27 -7.91
CA ILE A 65 3.15 -5.94 -7.92
C ILE A 65 2.14 -5.22 -8.83
N SER A 66 2.62 -4.28 -9.65
CA SER A 66 1.79 -3.61 -10.65
C SER A 66 1.14 -4.65 -11.56
N GLY A 67 -0.19 -4.69 -11.56
CA GLY A 67 -0.98 -5.64 -12.35
C GLY A 67 -1.24 -7.00 -11.67
N TYR A 68 -0.81 -7.20 -10.42
CA TYR A 68 -1.16 -8.41 -9.67
C TYR A 68 -2.64 -8.40 -9.31
N SER A 69 -3.28 -9.58 -9.35
CA SER A 69 -4.58 -9.75 -8.72
C SER A 69 -4.43 -9.75 -7.19
N ASN A 70 -5.52 -9.50 -6.45
CA ASN A 70 -5.51 -9.60 -4.99
C ASN A 70 -4.97 -10.95 -4.51
N LYS A 71 -5.36 -12.04 -5.18
CA LYS A 71 -4.89 -13.39 -4.88
C LYS A 71 -3.37 -13.51 -5.03
N ASP A 72 -2.82 -12.94 -6.09
CA ASP A 72 -1.39 -13.01 -6.38
C ASP A 72 -0.58 -12.17 -5.38
N MET A 73 -1.07 -10.98 -5.03
CA MET A 73 -0.49 -10.15 -3.98
C MET A 73 -0.46 -10.89 -2.64
N ILE A 74 -1.57 -11.52 -2.25
CA ILE A 74 -1.65 -12.27 -0.99
C ILE A 74 -0.68 -13.46 -1.00
N ASN A 75 -0.62 -14.22 -2.10
CA ASN A 75 0.25 -15.38 -2.19
C ASN A 75 1.73 -14.98 -2.14
N SER A 76 2.12 -13.94 -2.88
CA SER A 76 3.51 -13.47 -2.91
C SER A 76 3.99 -12.99 -1.55
N TYR A 77 3.15 -12.24 -0.82
CA TYR A 77 3.56 -11.71 0.46
C TYR A 77 3.47 -12.71 1.62
N PHE A 78 2.35 -13.45 1.71
CA PHE A 78 2.06 -14.28 2.88
C PHE A 78 2.56 -15.71 2.73
N ARG A 79 2.44 -16.32 1.55
CA ARG A 79 2.66 -17.77 1.37
C ARG A 79 4.00 -18.11 0.74
N GLN A 80 4.58 -17.19 -0.04
CA GLN A 80 5.90 -17.41 -0.62
C GLN A 80 6.94 -17.53 0.51
N ARG A 81 7.82 -18.52 0.40
CA ARG A 81 8.91 -18.70 1.36
C ARG A 81 9.96 -17.61 1.17
N LYS A 82 10.35 -16.98 2.27
CA LYS A 82 11.41 -15.97 2.37
C LYS A 82 12.55 -16.58 3.18
N GLY A 83 13.26 -17.54 2.59
CA GLY A 83 14.21 -18.42 3.29
C GLY A 83 13.49 -19.62 3.93
N ASP A 84 13.69 -19.83 5.23
CA ASP A 84 13.19 -21.02 5.92
C ASP A 84 11.70 -20.94 6.30
N PHE A 85 11.09 -19.75 6.23
CA PHE A 85 9.70 -19.51 6.65
C PHE A 85 8.91 -18.75 5.59
N SER A 86 7.58 -18.88 5.60
CA SER A 86 6.67 -17.90 5.00
C SER A 86 6.14 -16.95 6.09
N PHE A 87 5.63 -15.78 5.71
CA PHE A 87 5.04 -14.86 6.68
C PHE A 87 3.76 -15.46 7.31
N TYR A 88 3.02 -16.26 6.55
CA TYR A 88 1.87 -17.03 7.04
C TYR A 88 2.28 -17.99 8.16
N ASP A 89 3.35 -18.77 7.97
CA ASP A 89 3.83 -19.72 8.99
C ASP A 89 4.21 -18.96 10.28
N LEU A 90 4.94 -17.85 10.14
CA LEU A 90 5.31 -17.00 11.28
C LEU A 90 4.09 -16.46 12.04
N MET A 91 3.01 -16.10 11.34
CA MET A 91 1.77 -15.64 11.97
C MET A 91 1.03 -16.78 12.68
N THR A 92 0.87 -17.94 12.02
CA THR A 92 0.12 -19.07 12.59
C THR A 92 0.84 -19.76 13.75
N GLU A 93 2.17 -19.74 13.76
CA GLU A 93 3.00 -20.28 14.84
C GLU A 93 3.25 -19.25 15.95
N ASN A 94 2.66 -18.05 15.86
CA ASN A 94 2.80 -16.96 16.84
C ASN A 94 4.26 -16.53 17.09
N LEU A 95 5.13 -16.67 16.07
CA LEU A 95 6.56 -16.39 16.13
C LEU A 95 6.91 -14.92 15.81
N LEU A 96 5.90 -14.06 15.69
CA LEU A 96 6.05 -12.62 15.40
C LEU A 96 6.01 -11.76 16.66
N ASN A 97 5.67 -12.34 17.81
CA ASN A 97 5.70 -11.62 19.07
C ASN A 97 7.11 -11.07 19.34
N ASN A 98 7.20 -9.78 19.63
CA ASN A 98 8.43 -9.06 19.92
C ASN A 98 9.43 -8.94 18.75
N LYS A 99 9.06 -9.29 17.51
CA LYS A 99 9.92 -9.04 16.35
C LYS A 99 9.69 -7.63 15.79
N PRO A 100 10.76 -6.91 15.41
CA PRO A 100 10.60 -5.63 14.72
C PRO A 100 9.91 -5.83 13.37
N SER A 101 9.05 -4.88 13.01
CA SER A 101 8.45 -4.83 11.68
C SER A 101 9.51 -4.52 10.63
N ILE A 102 9.72 -5.42 9.68
CA ILE A 102 10.64 -5.24 8.55
C ILE A 102 9.84 -4.76 7.35
N LEU A 103 10.20 -3.61 6.79
CA LEU A 103 9.42 -2.87 5.78
C LEU A 103 8.94 -3.72 4.58
N PHE A 104 9.80 -4.58 4.03
CA PHE A 104 9.47 -5.47 2.90
C PHE A 104 9.32 -6.94 3.32
N GLY A 105 9.34 -7.21 4.63
CA GLY A 105 9.36 -8.55 5.19
C GLY A 105 8.07 -8.89 5.91
N THR A 106 7.81 -8.18 7.02
CA THR A 106 6.78 -8.46 8.01
C THR A 106 5.90 -7.24 8.31
N PHE A 107 6.15 -6.11 7.65
CA PHE A 107 5.36 -4.90 7.80
C PHE A 107 3.96 -5.06 7.25
N LEU A 108 2.98 -4.89 8.12
CA LEU A 108 1.56 -4.99 7.80
C LEU A 108 0.81 -3.89 8.54
N LYS A 109 0.00 -3.10 7.85
CA LYS A 109 -0.79 -2.01 8.45
C LYS A 109 -2.24 -2.12 8.02
N LYS A 110 -3.13 -2.05 8.99
CA LYS A 110 -4.56 -1.86 8.75
C LYS A 110 -4.83 -0.40 8.42
N MET A 111 -5.58 -0.14 7.36
CA MET A 111 -6.10 1.17 7.03
C MET A 111 -7.63 1.16 7.13
N GLY A 112 -8.13 1.95 8.06
CA GLY A 112 -9.54 2.22 8.25
C GLY A 112 -10.14 3.05 7.10
N LYS A 113 -11.45 3.23 7.18
CA LYS A 113 -12.23 4.03 6.22
C LYS A 113 -11.74 5.47 6.24
N ARG A 114 -11.47 6.06 5.08
CA ARG A 114 -11.00 7.46 4.98
C ARG A 114 -9.71 7.75 5.77
N GLU A 115 -8.95 6.71 6.17
CA GLU A 115 -7.70 6.86 6.91
C GLU A 115 -6.55 7.29 5.98
N ARG A 116 -5.62 8.05 6.54
CA ARG A 116 -4.36 8.42 5.89
C ARG A 116 -3.18 7.81 6.63
N PHE A 117 -2.19 7.38 5.88
CA PHE A 117 -0.90 6.90 6.38
C PHE A 117 0.24 7.60 5.66
N VAL A 118 1.32 7.90 6.39
CA VAL A 118 2.48 8.63 5.84
C VAL A 118 3.74 7.76 5.89
N ILE A 119 4.38 7.57 4.74
CA ILE A 119 5.74 7.05 4.67
C ILE A 119 6.69 8.22 4.47
N ARG A 120 7.56 8.47 5.45
CA ARG A 120 8.56 9.54 5.39
C ARG A 120 9.90 8.95 5.00
N VAL A 121 10.42 9.33 3.84
CA VAL A 121 11.75 8.94 3.36
C VAL A 121 12.73 10.07 3.64
N ILE A 122 13.82 9.76 4.32
CA ILE A 122 14.86 10.71 4.71
C ILE A 122 16.17 10.30 4.04
N GLY A 123 16.76 11.19 3.23
CA GLY A 123 18.02 10.91 2.53
C GLY A 123 18.44 12.00 1.55
N HIS A 124 19.24 11.62 0.56
CA HIS A 124 19.66 12.53 -0.52
C HIS A 124 18.56 12.73 -1.57
N LYS A 125 18.61 13.85 -2.29
CA LYS A 125 17.60 14.23 -3.29
C LYS A 125 17.38 13.18 -4.38
N SER A 126 18.44 12.57 -4.89
CA SER A 126 18.35 11.53 -5.93
C SER A 126 17.56 10.32 -5.46
N LEU A 127 17.76 9.91 -4.21
CA LEU A 127 17.10 8.76 -3.61
C LEU A 127 15.61 9.01 -3.41
N ILE A 128 15.22 10.20 -2.93
CA ILE A 128 13.82 10.56 -2.75
C ILE A 128 13.01 10.36 -4.03
N ASN A 129 13.55 10.83 -5.16
CA ASN A 129 12.87 10.69 -6.45
C ASN A 129 12.62 9.22 -6.82
N VAL A 130 13.60 8.34 -6.55
CA VAL A 130 13.47 6.90 -6.79
C VAL A 130 12.43 6.28 -5.84
N CYS A 131 12.49 6.61 -4.55
CA CYS A 131 11.63 6.01 -3.53
C CYS A 131 10.14 6.31 -3.75
N LYS A 132 9.77 7.49 -4.28
CA LYS A 132 8.37 7.82 -4.56
C LYS A 132 7.68 6.83 -5.47
N TYR A 133 8.29 6.56 -6.62
CA TYR A 133 7.74 5.65 -7.62
C TYR A 133 7.89 4.20 -7.18
N PHE A 134 9.02 3.87 -6.56
CA PHE A 134 9.23 2.54 -5.98
C PHE A 134 8.13 2.17 -4.98
N ILE A 135 7.84 3.03 -4.00
CA ILE A 135 6.81 2.73 -3.00
C ILE A 135 5.43 2.55 -3.64
N ARG A 136 5.10 3.34 -4.67
CA ARG A 136 3.83 3.21 -5.39
C ARG A 136 3.70 1.87 -6.10
N ASP A 137 4.75 1.42 -6.79
CA ASP A 137 4.74 0.18 -7.58
C ASP A 137 4.80 -1.08 -6.71
N HIS A 138 5.24 -0.92 -5.46
CA HIS A 138 5.37 -1.98 -4.46
C HIS A 138 4.26 -1.93 -3.40
N PHE A 139 3.32 -0.99 -3.50
CA PHE A 139 2.21 -0.83 -2.55
C PHE A 139 1.11 -1.83 -2.83
N ALA A 140 0.94 -2.78 -1.90
CA ALA A 140 -0.09 -3.79 -1.96
C ALA A 140 -1.20 -3.42 -0.97
N ALA A 141 -2.45 -3.50 -1.40
CA ALA A 141 -3.57 -3.33 -0.51
C ALA A 141 -4.77 -4.18 -0.90
N VAL A 142 -5.33 -4.90 0.06
CA VAL A 142 -6.49 -5.78 -0.12
C VAL A 142 -7.52 -5.47 0.95
N LYS A 143 -8.81 -5.62 0.62
CA LYS A 143 -9.88 -5.48 1.62
C LYS A 143 -9.63 -6.45 2.78
N LYS A 144 -9.81 -5.98 4.00
CA LYS A 144 -9.55 -6.78 5.19
C LYS A 144 -10.36 -8.08 5.21
N GLU A 145 -11.65 -8.00 4.87
CA GLU A 145 -12.55 -9.16 4.83
C GLU A 145 -12.08 -10.21 3.81
N GLU A 146 -11.68 -9.76 2.62
CA GLU A 146 -11.17 -10.62 1.54
C GLU A 146 -9.87 -11.32 1.93
N LEU A 147 -8.94 -10.59 2.55
CA LEU A 147 -7.69 -11.16 3.05
C LEU A 147 -7.96 -12.25 4.09
N PHE A 148 -8.83 -11.96 5.06
CA PHE A 148 -9.15 -12.88 6.16
C PHE A 148 -9.82 -14.14 5.62
N GLN A 149 -10.76 -13.99 4.69
CA GLN A 149 -11.42 -15.10 4.01
C GLN A 149 -10.41 -15.95 3.24
N TYR A 150 -9.52 -15.32 2.46
CA TYR A 150 -8.55 -16.04 1.63
C TYR A 150 -7.52 -16.81 2.46
N LEU A 151 -7.04 -16.22 3.55
CA LEU A 151 -6.10 -16.86 4.46
C LEU A 151 -6.78 -17.82 5.45
N LYS A 152 -8.12 -17.89 5.47
CA LYS A 152 -8.93 -18.68 6.41
C LYS A 152 -8.61 -18.38 7.87
N LEU A 153 -8.48 -17.09 8.18
CA LEU A 153 -8.10 -16.61 9.51
C LEU A 153 -9.35 -16.20 10.29
N THR A 154 -9.53 -16.75 11.49
CA THR A 154 -10.65 -16.42 12.38
C THR A 154 -10.21 -15.73 13.66
N ASP A 155 -8.99 -15.98 14.16
CA ASP A 155 -8.49 -15.45 15.46
C ASP A 155 -6.96 -15.26 15.51
N VAL A 156 -6.31 -15.07 14.35
CA VAL A 156 -4.85 -14.88 14.35
C VAL A 156 -4.51 -13.45 14.77
N PHE A 157 -3.68 -13.33 15.81
CA PHE A 157 -3.08 -12.05 16.19
C PHE A 157 -2.16 -11.59 15.06
N PHE A 158 -2.53 -10.48 14.42
CA PHE A 158 -1.67 -9.83 13.45
C PHE A 158 -0.80 -8.80 14.17
N PRO A 159 0.51 -8.74 13.89
CA PRO A 159 1.38 -7.71 14.40
C PRO A 159 1.15 -6.41 13.63
N TRP A 160 -0.04 -5.82 13.78
CA TRP A 160 -0.38 -4.57 13.11
C TRP A 160 0.64 -3.50 13.48
N TYR A 161 1.13 -2.81 12.46
CA TYR A 161 1.77 -1.54 12.68
C TYR A 161 0.68 -0.53 13.05
N ASP A 162 0.66 0.00 14.27
CA ASP A 162 -0.45 0.87 14.70
C ASP A 162 -0.13 2.37 14.59
N LYS A 163 1.10 2.74 14.22
CA LYS A 163 1.48 4.16 14.06
C LYS A 163 0.91 4.74 12.77
N GLN A 164 0.64 6.04 12.77
CA GLN A 164 0.13 6.79 11.61
C GLN A 164 1.19 7.09 10.56
N SER A 165 2.47 6.94 10.91
CA SER A 165 3.58 7.16 10.01
C SER A 165 4.73 6.20 10.26
N ILE A 166 5.54 5.97 9.21
CA ILE A 166 6.81 5.25 9.29
C ILE A 166 7.92 6.13 8.72
N ASP A 167 9.04 6.22 9.45
CA ASP A 167 10.24 6.91 9.00
C ASP A 167 11.23 5.89 8.42
N ILE A 168 11.57 6.06 7.16
CA ILE A 168 12.59 5.30 6.45
C ILE A 168 13.81 6.20 6.31
N LYS A 169 14.82 5.93 7.14
CA LYS A 169 16.15 6.53 6.98
C LYS A 169 16.97 5.66 6.06
N VAL A 170 17.50 6.24 5.00
CA VAL A 170 18.45 5.55 4.13
C VAL A 170 19.82 6.15 4.36
N GLU A 171 20.60 5.44 5.17
CA GLU A 171 21.98 5.78 5.46
C GLU A 171 22.88 5.10 4.43
N PHE A 172 23.78 5.86 3.82
CA PHE A 172 24.86 5.28 3.04
C PHE A 172 25.95 4.84 4.01
N LEU A 173 26.29 3.55 3.99
CA LEU A 173 27.58 3.12 4.49
C LEU A 173 28.67 3.68 3.55
N PRO A 174 29.74 4.29 4.09
CA PRO A 174 30.80 4.92 3.30
C PRO A 174 31.49 3.97 2.34
#